data_AF-A0A9Q9WYS7-F1
#
_entry.id   AF-A0A9Q9WYS7-F1
#
_cell.length_a   1.000
_cell.length_b   1.000
_cell.length_c   1.000
_cell.angle_alpha   90.00
_cell.angle_beta   90.00
_cell.angle_gamma   90.00
#
_symmetry.space_group_name_H-M   'P 1'
#
loop_
_entity.id
_entity.type
_entity.pdbx_description
1 polymer ?
#
loop_
_entity_poly.entity_id
_entity_poly.type
_entity_poly.pdbx_seq_one_letter_code
_entity_poly.pdbx_strand_id
1 'polypeptide(L)'
;MFLDLGRLSKLNLSGNIFSTLPEGLFAHVPSLKALHVGTDYLFCDCQLRWMLSWVRSQAVRVGNESVCVYPTRLHGLQLHSLQEQQLTCDGPLELPVLQLIPTQRQLVFRGDRLPLQCTASFLDPSVRLSWSHEQRPVHTLEHRGLYVEDSIIHDCCLITSELILSNIDAGVSGNWQCHVTSSRGNSSIGMEIVVLEATALHSRDDKYKKNKR
;
A
#
# COMPACT_ATOMS: atom_id res chain seq x y z
N MET A 1 -14.64 2.85 14.02
CA MET A 1 -15.73 3.81 14.32
C MET A 1 -15.63 4.19 15.79
N PHE A 2 -15.65 5.48 16.13
CA PHE A 2 -15.50 5.96 17.52
C PHE A 2 -16.83 5.88 18.27
N LEU A 3 -17.21 4.68 18.70
CA LEU A 3 -18.45 4.47 19.45
C LEU A 3 -18.28 4.93 20.91
N ASP A 4 -19.33 5.51 21.49
CA ASP A 4 -19.45 5.91 22.90
C ASP A 4 -18.43 6.93 23.44
N LEU A 5 -17.73 7.66 22.55
CA LEU A 5 -16.79 8.73 22.90
C LEU A 5 -17.44 10.12 22.97
N GLY A 6 -18.65 10.19 23.54
CA GLY A 6 -19.46 11.42 23.56
C GLY A 6 -18.84 12.63 24.27
N ARG A 7 -17.88 12.38 25.18
CA ARG A 7 -17.15 13.42 25.94
C ARG A 7 -15.77 13.74 25.38
N LEU A 8 -15.36 13.07 24.30
CA LEU A 8 -14.04 13.28 23.71
C LEU A 8 -13.95 14.71 23.15
N SER A 9 -13.03 15.50 23.69
CA SER A 9 -12.84 16.91 23.33
C SER A 9 -11.65 17.16 22.43
N LYS A 10 -10.67 16.25 22.41
CA LYS A 10 -9.49 16.31 21.57
C LYS A 10 -9.21 14.94 20.98
N LEU A 11 -8.96 14.88 19.68
CA LEU A 11 -8.56 13.67 18.98
C LEU A 11 -7.28 13.96 18.21
N ASN A 12 -6.26 13.14 18.45
CA ASN A 12 -5.01 13.21 17.72
C ASN A 12 -4.77 11.90 17.00
N LEU A 13 -4.84 11.96 15.68
CA LEU A 13 -4.53 10.87 14.75
C LEU A 13 -3.17 11.08 14.08
N SER A 14 -2.43 12.14 14.42
CA SER A 14 -1.18 12.49 13.76
C SER A 14 -0.13 11.38 13.92
N GLY A 15 0.72 11.21 12.90
CA GLY A 15 1.75 10.18 12.85
C GLY A 15 1.25 8.77 12.55
N ASN A 16 -0.04 8.57 12.27
CA ASN A 16 -0.57 7.29 11.80
C ASN A 16 -0.54 7.18 10.26
N ILE A 17 -0.60 5.96 9.75
CA ILE A 17 -0.50 5.65 8.30
C ILE A 17 -1.91 5.63 7.67
N PHE A 18 -2.50 6.80 7.47
CA PHE A 18 -3.76 6.94 6.73
C PHE A 18 -3.63 8.00 5.66
N SER A 19 -4.21 7.74 4.48
CA SER A 19 -4.26 8.72 3.40
C SER A 19 -5.58 9.50 3.37
N THR A 20 -6.65 8.93 3.91
CA THR A 20 -7.99 9.56 3.96
C THR A 20 -8.72 9.15 5.23
N LEU A 21 -9.91 9.69 5.47
CA LEU A 21 -10.78 9.29 6.57
C LEU A 21 -12.20 9.05 6.04
N PRO A 22 -12.84 7.93 6.40
CA PRO A 22 -14.17 7.59 5.89
C PRO A 22 -15.21 8.58 6.38
N GLU A 23 -16.17 8.89 5.51
CA GLU A 23 -17.28 9.77 5.84
C GLU A 23 -18.05 9.28 7.08
N GLY A 24 -18.40 10.21 7.96
CA GLY A 24 -19.13 9.90 9.19
C GLY A 24 -18.26 9.35 10.33
N LEU A 25 -16.93 9.27 10.17
CA LEU A 25 -16.03 8.80 11.25
C LEU A 25 -16.24 9.55 12.58
N PHE A 26 -16.60 10.84 12.50
CA PHE A 26 -16.80 11.71 13.67
C PHE A 26 -18.26 11.86 14.13
N ALA A 27 -19.19 11.05 13.59
CA ALA A 27 -20.62 11.17 13.92
C ALA A 27 -20.94 10.98 15.42
N HIS A 28 -20.11 10.22 16.14
CA HIS A 28 -20.33 9.86 17.55
C HIS A 28 -19.41 10.61 18.53
N VAL A 29 -18.77 11.70 18.10
CA VAL A 29 -17.92 12.57 18.95
C VAL A 29 -18.40 14.03 18.94
N PRO A 30 -19.65 14.30 19.39
CA PRO A 30 -20.26 15.65 19.31
C PRO A 30 -19.53 16.70 20.15
N SER A 31 -18.75 16.30 21.16
CA SER A 31 -18.00 17.21 22.02
C SER A 31 -16.61 17.58 21.49
N LEU A 32 -16.22 17.10 20.30
CA LEU A 32 -14.87 17.33 19.78
C LEU A 32 -14.64 18.83 19.53
N LYS A 33 -13.49 19.34 19.97
CA LYS A 33 -13.08 20.74 19.82
C LYS A 33 -11.71 20.92 19.18
N ALA A 34 -10.86 19.90 19.23
CA ALA A 34 -9.57 19.89 18.55
C ALA A 34 -9.34 18.56 17.82
N LEU A 35 -8.88 18.66 16.57
CA LEU A 35 -8.55 17.54 15.72
C LEU A 35 -7.14 17.73 15.14
N HIS A 36 -6.30 16.71 15.29
CA HIS A 36 -4.95 16.69 14.74
C HIS A 36 -4.83 15.48 13.81
N VAL A 37 -4.56 15.71 12.53
CA VAL A 37 -4.50 14.68 11.47
C VAL A 37 -3.22 14.81 10.63
N GLY A 38 -2.16 15.39 11.20
CA GLY A 38 -0.89 15.54 10.50
C GLY A 38 -0.23 14.19 10.25
N THR A 39 0.00 13.83 8.99
CA THR A 39 0.66 12.59 8.61
C THR A 39 1.33 12.77 7.26
N ASP A 40 2.37 11.98 7.01
CA ASP A 40 3.14 11.98 5.76
C ASP A 40 2.35 11.42 4.56
N TYR A 41 1.11 10.95 4.79
CA TYR A 41 0.29 10.29 3.78
C TYR A 41 -0.99 11.05 3.42
N LEU A 42 -1.28 12.19 4.05
CA LEU A 42 -2.59 12.84 3.98
C LEU A 42 -2.92 13.30 2.54
N PHE A 43 -4.01 12.75 1.99
CA PHE A 43 -4.53 13.05 0.65
C PHE A 43 -5.76 13.96 0.75
N CYS A 44 -5.60 15.20 0.34
CA CYS A 44 -6.64 16.23 0.36
C CYS A 44 -7.40 16.27 -0.96
N ASP A 45 -8.37 15.37 -1.14
CA ASP A 45 -9.26 15.34 -2.29
C ASP A 45 -10.74 15.34 -1.91
N CYS A 46 -11.60 15.02 -2.88
CA CYS A 46 -13.04 15.02 -2.65
C CYS A 46 -13.50 14.05 -1.55
N GLN A 47 -12.74 12.98 -1.27
CA GLN A 47 -13.06 12.04 -0.19
C GLN A 47 -12.81 12.65 1.19
N LEU A 48 -11.97 13.67 1.31
CA LEU A 48 -11.73 14.40 2.56
C LEU A 48 -12.62 15.65 2.70
N ARG A 49 -13.43 15.97 1.68
CA ARG A 49 -14.27 17.17 1.64
C ARG A 49 -15.29 17.22 2.77
N TRP A 50 -15.92 16.09 3.08
CA TRP A 50 -16.87 15.97 4.18
C TRP A 50 -16.25 16.43 5.51
N MET A 51 -14.98 16.08 5.75
CA MET A 51 -14.28 16.39 6.98
C MET A 51 -14.03 17.89 7.12
N LEU A 52 -13.59 18.54 6.04
CA LEU A 52 -13.39 20.00 6.03
C LEU A 52 -14.71 20.73 6.31
N SER A 53 -15.81 20.28 5.68
CA SER A 53 -17.14 20.83 5.91
C SER A 53 -17.60 20.63 7.36
N TRP A 54 -17.41 19.41 7.89
CA TRP A 54 -17.75 19.05 9.26
C TRP A 54 -16.99 19.90 10.29
N VAL A 55 -15.66 20.01 10.14
CA VAL A 55 -14.78 20.83 11.01
C VAL A 55 -15.28 22.27 11.09
N ARG A 56 -15.67 22.85 9.95
CA ARG A 56 -16.20 24.22 9.87
C ARG A 56 -17.55 24.34 10.57
N SER A 57 -18.48 23.44 10.27
CA SER A 57 -19.82 23.46 10.86
C SER A 57 -19.81 23.32 12.39
N GLN A 58 -18.87 22.53 12.93
CA GLN A 58 -18.73 22.27 14.36
C GLN A 58 -17.72 23.21 15.06
N ALA A 59 -17.13 24.15 14.31
CA ALA A 59 -16.06 25.04 14.78
C ALA A 59 -14.92 24.31 15.51
N VAL A 60 -14.53 23.14 14.98
CA VAL A 60 -13.42 22.32 15.49
C VAL A 60 -12.11 22.98 15.08
N ARG A 61 -11.16 23.10 16.01
CA ARG A 61 -9.82 23.58 15.71
C ARG A 61 -9.01 22.44 15.10
N VAL A 62 -8.42 22.67 13.93
CA VAL A 62 -7.50 21.72 13.30
C VAL A 62 -6.07 22.15 13.62
N GLY A 63 -5.22 21.22 14.02
CA GLY A 63 -3.81 21.48 14.28
C GLY A 63 -3.07 22.00 13.03
N ASN A 64 -2.08 22.88 13.23
CA ASN A 64 -1.33 23.50 12.13
C ASN A 64 -0.46 22.50 11.36
N GLU A 65 -0.11 21.38 12.00
CA GLU A 65 0.60 20.24 11.41
C GLU A 65 -0.27 19.41 10.45
N SER A 66 -1.59 19.63 10.45
CA SER A 66 -2.52 18.97 9.52
C SER A 66 -2.43 19.63 8.14
N VAL A 67 -1.36 19.29 7.42
CA VAL A 67 -1.06 19.78 6.08
C VAL A 67 -1.31 18.70 5.04
N CYS A 68 -1.76 19.12 3.85
CA CYS A 68 -1.92 18.22 2.73
C CYS A 68 -0.55 17.79 2.21
N VAL A 69 -0.32 16.49 2.11
CA VAL A 69 0.88 15.94 1.45
C VAL A 69 0.56 15.66 -0.02
N TYR A 70 -0.64 15.17 -0.27
CA TYR A 70 -1.16 14.92 -1.61
C TYR A 70 -2.53 15.60 -1.80
N PRO A 71 -2.99 15.81 -3.04
CA PRO A 71 -2.22 15.73 -4.28
C PRO A 71 -1.12 16.80 -4.34
N THR A 72 -0.15 16.64 -5.23
CA THR A 72 1.01 17.54 -5.39
C THR A 72 0.59 19.02 -5.51
N ARG A 73 -0.54 19.30 -6.17
CA ARG A 73 -1.07 20.67 -6.33
C ARG A 73 -1.48 21.36 -5.02
N LEU A 74 -1.77 20.60 -3.96
CA LEU A 74 -2.16 21.11 -2.64
C LEU A 74 -1.06 20.88 -1.58
N HIS A 75 0.09 20.34 -1.99
CA HIS A 75 1.18 19.98 -1.09
C HIS A 75 1.62 21.17 -0.22
N GLY A 76 1.72 20.93 1.09
CA GLY A 76 2.15 21.90 2.10
C GLY A 76 1.07 22.90 2.53
N LEU A 77 -0.11 22.89 1.92
CA LEU A 77 -1.21 23.75 2.35
C LEU A 77 -1.88 23.18 3.61
N GLN A 78 -2.21 24.08 4.54
CA GLN A 78 -2.92 23.69 5.76
C GLN A 78 -4.36 23.34 5.44
N LEU A 79 -4.83 22.20 5.96
CA LEU A 79 -6.16 21.69 5.66
C LEU A 79 -7.28 22.71 5.97
N HIS A 80 -7.16 23.42 7.09
CA HIS A 80 -8.18 24.38 7.52
C HIS A 80 -8.24 25.65 6.64
N SER A 81 -7.17 25.96 5.90
CA SER A 81 -7.11 27.11 4.98
C SER A 81 -7.72 26.82 3.60
N LEU A 82 -7.88 25.55 3.24
CA LEU A 82 -8.40 25.13 1.94
C LEU A 82 -9.88 25.45 1.79
N GLN A 83 -10.33 25.77 0.58
CA GLN A 83 -11.75 25.82 0.23
C GLN A 83 -12.23 24.43 -0.20
N GLU A 84 -13.51 24.11 0.04
CA GLU A 84 -14.08 22.79 -0.30
C GLU A 84 -14.00 22.50 -1.81
N GLN A 85 -14.05 23.53 -2.64
CA GLN A 85 -13.94 23.45 -4.10
C GLN A 85 -12.54 23.03 -4.58
N GLN A 86 -11.50 23.21 -3.75
CA GLN A 86 -10.13 22.77 -4.08
C GLN A 86 -9.95 21.25 -3.92
N LEU A 87 -10.82 20.62 -3.14
CA LEU A 87 -10.78 19.18 -2.82
C LEU A 87 -11.49 18.36 -3.90
N THR A 88 -10.90 18.20 -5.08
CA THR A 88 -11.50 17.48 -6.23
C THR A 88 -10.84 16.11 -6.49
N CYS A 89 -11.56 15.21 -7.20
CA CYS A 89 -11.10 13.86 -7.55
C CYS A 89 -10.83 13.65 -9.06
N ASP A 90 -10.76 14.74 -9.83
CA ASP A 90 -10.48 14.79 -11.28
C ASP A 90 -8.97 14.90 -11.60
N GLY A 91 -8.12 14.88 -10.57
CA GLY A 91 -6.68 14.90 -10.72
C GLY A 91 -6.08 13.54 -11.11
N PRO A 92 -4.81 13.51 -11.53
CA PRO A 92 -4.11 12.27 -11.82
C PRO A 92 -3.97 11.39 -10.57
N LEU A 93 -3.75 10.08 -10.79
CA LEU A 93 -3.42 9.14 -9.71
C LEU A 93 -2.07 9.50 -9.08
N GLU A 94 -2.10 9.81 -7.79
CA GLU A 94 -0.93 9.94 -6.93
C GLU A 94 -1.13 8.98 -5.75
N LEU A 95 -0.15 8.13 -5.44
CA LEU A 95 -0.29 7.10 -4.41
C LEU A 95 0.65 7.42 -3.23
N PRO A 96 0.12 7.88 -2.07
CA PRO A 96 0.93 8.07 -0.86
C PRO A 96 1.67 6.81 -0.44
N VAL A 97 1.04 5.65 -0.64
CA VAL A 97 1.63 4.33 -0.41
C VAL A 97 1.54 3.53 -1.71
N LEU A 98 2.67 3.05 -2.18
CA LEU A 98 2.80 1.99 -3.18
C LEU A 98 4.05 1.20 -2.85
N GLN A 99 3.88 -0.02 -2.35
CA GLN A 99 4.96 -0.84 -1.84
C GLN A 99 4.82 -2.28 -2.32
N LEU A 100 5.97 -2.90 -2.56
CA LEU A 100 6.10 -4.31 -2.91
C LEU A 100 7.04 -4.97 -1.90
N ILE A 101 6.64 -6.11 -1.36
CA ILE A 101 7.44 -6.94 -0.48
C ILE A 101 7.63 -8.30 -1.15
N PRO A 102 8.87 -8.79 -1.28
CA PRO A 102 10.12 -8.09 -0.97
C PRO A 102 10.32 -6.82 -1.83
N THR A 103 11.17 -5.89 -1.39
CA THR A 103 11.39 -4.60 -2.09
C THR A 103 12.51 -4.65 -3.13
N GLN A 104 13.34 -5.68 -3.07
CA GLN A 104 14.52 -5.84 -3.92
C GLN A 104 14.41 -7.10 -4.77
N ARG A 105 15.28 -7.22 -5.78
CA ARG A 105 15.41 -8.43 -6.58
C ARG A 105 15.58 -9.66 -5.68
N GLN A 106 14.93 -10.76 -6.04
CA GLN A 106 14.98 -12.01 -5.27
C GLN A 106 15.82 -13.05 -6.00
N LEU A 107 16.61 -13.78 -5.23
CA LEU A 107 17.38 -14.93 -5.68
C LEU A 107 16.86 -16.14 -4.92
N VAL A 108 16.27 -17.07 -5.64
CA VAL A 108 15.57 -18.24 -5.10
C VAL A 108 16.07 -19.51 -5.76
N PHE A 109 15.86 -20.65 -5.13
CA PHE A 109 16.18 -21.96 -5.66
C PHE A 109 14.92 -22.67 -6.15
N ARG A 110 15.12 -23.69 -7.00
CA ARG A 110 14.04 -24.56 -7.44
C ARG A 110 13.38 -25.25 -6.24
N GLY A 111 12.05 -25.24 -6.21
CA GLY A 111 11.24 -25.81 -5.14
C GLY A 111 10.91 -24.83 -4.01
N ASP A 112 11.49 -23.62 -4.02
CA ASP A 112 11.20 -22.59 -3.03
C ASP A 112 9.73 -22.16 -3.06
N ARG A 113 9.33 -21.51 -1.95
CA ARG A 113 8.07 -20.80 -1.82
C ARG A 113 8.36 -19.33 -1.53
N LEU A 114 7.83 -18.44 -2.35
CA LEU A 114 8.03 -16.99 -2.23
C LEU A 114 6.68 -16.27 -2.24
N PRO A 115 6.24 -15.69 -1.09
CA PRO A 115 5.13 -14.77 -1.07
C PRO A 115 5.58 -13.38 -1.55
N LEU A 116 4.77 -12.78 -2.43
CA LEU A 116 4.89 -11.41 -2.87
C LEU A 116 3.67 -10.64 -2.36
N GLN A 117 3.88 -9.51 -1.71
CA GLN A 117 2.80 -8.67 -1.17
C GLN A 117 2.88 -7.28 -1.79
N CYS A 118 1.78 -6.82 -2.37
CA CYS A 118 1.64 -5.48 -2.91
C CYS A 118 0.64 -4.70 -2.08
N THR A 119 1.04 -3.54 -1.56
CA THR A 119 0.19 -2.65 -0.77
C THR A 119 0.15 -1.27 -1.41
N ALA A 120 -1.05 -0.73 -1.60
CA ALA A 120 -1.26 0.61 -2.17
C ALA A 120 -2.29 1.42 -1.39
N SER A 121 -2.26 2.75 -1.52
CA SER A 121 -3.31 3.62 -0.98
C SER A 121 -4.67 3.34 -1.64
N PHE A 122 -5.68 3.12 -0.80
CA PHE A 122 -7.08 2.97 -1.22
C PHE A 122 -7.77 4.33 -1.18
N LEU A 123 -7.70 5.05 -2.31
CA LEU A 123 -8.20 6.43 -2.41
C LEU A 123 -9.69 6.50 -2.75
N ASP A 124 -10.20 5.56 -3.54
CA ASP A 124 -11.61 5.48 -3.89
C ASP A 124 -12.00 4.03 -4.30
N PRO A 125 -13.31 3.71 -4.38
CA PRO A 125 -13.77 2.36 -4.67
C PRO A 125 -13.42 1.82 -6.06
N SER A 126 -12.83 2.61 -6.96
CA SER A 126 -12.38 2.13 -8.27
C SER A 126 -10.98 1.52 -8.24
N VAL A 127 -10.21 1.69 -7.15
CA VAL A 127 -8.84 1.15 -7.03
C VAL A 127 -8.87 -0.37 -7.06
N ARG A 128 -8.05 -0.98 -7.92
CA ARG A 128 -7.85 -2.43 -8.05
C ARG A 128 -6.36 -2.77 -8.12
N LEU A 129 -6.00 -3.93 -7.59
CA LEU A 129 -4.66 -4.51 -7.70
C LEU A 129 -4.68 -5.71 -8.65
N SER A 130 -3.64 -5.87 -9.46
CA SER A 130 -3.44 -7.05 -10.30
C SER A 130 -1.96 -7.36 -10.49
N TRP A 131 -1.64 -8.60 -10.87
CA TRP A 131 -0.27 -9.07 -11.02
C TRP A 131 0.05 -9.39 -12.48
N SER A 132 1.32 -9.21 -12.85
CA SER A 132 1.85 -9.65 -14.14
C SER A 132 3.24 -10.25 -14.02
N HIS A 133 3.53 -11.23 -14.86
CA HIS A 133 4.86 -11.80 -15.07
C HIS A 133 5.25 -11.64 -16.55
N GLU A 134 6.39 -11.02 -16.83
CA GLU A 134 6.84 -10.74 -18.20
C GLU A 134 5.76 -10.04 -19.05
N GLN A 135 5.11 -9.02 -18.48
CA GLN A 135 3.99 -8.25 -19.08
C GLN A 135 2.71 -9.05 -19.34
N ARG A 136 2.62 -10.30 -18.87
CA ARG A 136 1.42 -11.13 -19.01
C ARG A 136 0.64 -11.14 -17.70
N PRO A 137 -0.67 -10.90 -17.72
CA PRO A 137 -1.51 -10.99 -16.52
C PRO A 137 -1.39 -12.34 -15.85
N VAL A 138 -1.31 -12.35 -14.53
CA VAL A 138 -1.25 -13.55 -13.70
C VAL A 138 -2.55 -13.69 -12.94
N HIS A 139 -3.10 -14.91 -12.98
CA HIS A 139 -4.22 -15.36 -12.19
C HIS A 139 -3.80 -16.62 -11.43
N THR A 140 -4.63 -17.06 -10.48
CA THR A 140 -4.41 -18.33 -9.77
C THR A 140 -4.36 -19.49 -10.76
N LEU A 141 -3.23 -20.22 -10.75
CA LEU A 141 -2.94 -21.37 -11.60
C LEU A 141 -2.26 -22.43 -10.74
N GLU A 142 -3.07 -23.28 -10.08
CA GLU A 142 -2.59 -24.28 -9.12
C GLU A 142 -1.57 -25.25 -9.71
N HIS A 143 -1.75 -25.65 -10.97
CA HIS A 143 -0.82 -26.56 -11.68
C HIS A 143 0.57 -25.96 -11.90
N ARG A 144 0.73 -24.64 -11.80
CA ARG A 144 2.02 -23.93 -11.84
C ARG A 144 2.44 -23.37 -10.47
N GLY A 145 1.72 -23.71 -9.41
CA GLY A 145 1.99 -23.21 -8.06
C GLY A 145 1.82 -21.70 -7.91
N LEU A 146 0.98 -21.06 -8.72
CA LEU A 146 0.69 -19.63 -8.64
C LEU A 146 -0.65 -19.42 -7.94
N TYR A 147 -0.66 -18.68 -6.83
CA TYR A 147 -1.87 -18.38 -6.06
C TYR A 147 -1.99 -16.88 -5.84
N VAL A 148 -3.01 -16.25 -6.42
CA VAL A 148 -3.34 -14.85 -6.18
C VAL A 148 -4.47 -14.81 -5.18
N GLU A 149 -4.21 -14.23 -4.01
CA GLU A 149 -5.21 -14.05 -2.95
C GLU A 149 -6.12 -12.85 -3.26
N ASP A 150 -7.34 -12.90 -2.74
CA ASP A 150 -8.28 -11.78 -2.82
C ASP A 150 -7.69 -10.53 -2.15
N SER A 151 -7.94 -9.37 -2.76
CA SER A 151 -7.43 -8.12 -2.20
C SER A 151 -8.15 -7.75 -0.90
N ILE A 152 -7.38 -7.39 0.11
CA ILE A 152 -7.88 -6.99 1.44
C ILE A 152 -7.78 -5.47 1.56
N ILE A 153 -8.86 -4.82 1.99
CA ILE A 153 -8.87 -3.39 2.31
C ILE A 153 -8.64 -3.25 3.82
N HIS A 154 -7.54 -2.60 4.20
CA HIS A 154 -7.18 -2.33 5.60
C HIS A 154 -7.59 -0.91 5.98
N ASP A 155 -8.30 -0.78 7.10
CA ASP A 155 -8.58 0.49 7.78
C ASP A 155 -9.13 1.59 6.87
N CYS A 156 -9.83 1.20 5.80
CA CYS A 156 -10.37 2.04 4.73
C CYS A 156 -9.35 2.87 3.93
N CYS A 157 -8.04 2.70 4.15
CA CYS A 157 -7.00 3.58 3.58
C CYS A 157 -5.96 2.84 2.75
N LEU A 158 -5.85 1.53 2.91
CA LEU A 158 -4.87 0.70 2.20
C LEU A 158 -5.59 -0.49 1.56
N ILE A 159 -5.08 -0.93 0.43
CA ILE A 159 -5.46 -2.17 -0.23
C ILE A 159 -4.22 -3.02 -0.42
N THR A 160 -4.32 -4.31 -0.10
CA THR A 160 -3.22 -5.27 -0.19
C THR A 160 -3.65 -6.46 -1.04
N SER A 161 -2.76 -6.96 -1.90
CA SER A 161 -2.91 -8.24 -2.59
C SER A 161 -1.65 -9.07 -2.37
N GLU A 162 -1.82 -10.38 -2.15
CA GLU A 162 -0.73 -11.34 -2.01
C GLU A 162 -0.72 -12.29 -3.21
N LEU A 163 0.48 -12.56 -3.75
CA LEU A 163 0.76 -13.56 -4.76
C LEU A 163 1.76 -14.55 -4.19
N ILE A 164 1.37 -15.80 -4.05
CA ILE A 164 2.20 -16.87 -3.52
C ILE A 164 2.71 -17.71 -4.69
N LEU A 165 4.03 -17.72 -4.86
CA LEU A 165 4.74 -18.60 -5.77
C LEU A 165 5.17 -19.84 -4.98
N SER A 166 4.68 -21.02 -5.35
CA SER A 166 4.99 -22.29 -4.69
C SER A 166 5.65 -23.24 -5.67
N ASN A 167 6.56 -24.09 -5.18
CA ASN A 167 7.28 -25.06 -6.00
C ASN A 167 7.96 -24.40 -7.23
N ILE A 168 8.72 -23.34 -6.97
CA ILE A 168 9.32 -22.48 -7.99
C ILE A 168 10.18 -23.28 -8.98
N ASP A 169 10.04 -23.00 -10.28
CA ASP A 169 10.86 -23.55 -11.36
C ASP A 169 11.51 -22.44 -12.20
N ALA A 170 12.30 -22.81 -13.21
CA ALA A 170 13.01 -21.85 -14.06
C ALA A 170 12.09 -20.85 -14.77
N GLY A 171 10.83 -21.22 -15.05
CA GLY A 171 9.83 -20.40 -15.71
C GLY A 171 9.30 -19.25 -14.86
N VAL A 172 9.58 -19.23 -13.54
CA VAL A 172 9.27 -18.09 -12.65
C VAL A 172 10.27 -16.94 -12.82
N SER A 173 11.45 -17.20 -13.37
CA SER A 173 12.47 -16.16 -13.56
C SER A 173 11.93 -15.02 -14.42
N GLY A 174 12.34 -13.80 -14.11
CA GLY A 174 11.99 -12.60 -14.86
C GLY A 174 11.33 -11.50 -14.02
N ASN A 175 10.69 -10.56 -14.71
CA ASN A 175 10.09 -9.39 -14.10
C ASN A 175 8.66 -9.66 -13.63
N TRP A 176 8.42 -9.40 -12.34
CA TRP A 176 7.13 -9.49 -11.68
C TRP A 176 6.68 -8.10 -11.28
N GLN A 177 5.44 -7.76 -11.63
CA GLN A 177 4.88 -6.45 -11.34
C GLN A 177 3.50 -6.57 -10.70
N CYS A 178 3.27 -5.71 -9.71
CA CYS A 178 1.95 -5.36 -9.24
C CYS A 178 1.49 -4.08 -9.94
N HIS A 179 0.26 -4.11 -10.45
CA HIS A 179 -0.39 -2.99 -11.12
C HIS A 179 -1.52 -2.47 -10.24
N VAL A 180 -1.58 -1.15 -10.13
CA VAL A 180 -2.68 -0.41 -9.51
C VAL A 180 -3.45 0.27 -10.63
N THR A 181 -4.74 -0.01 -10.73
CA THR A 181 -5.64 0.66 -11.68
C THR A 181 -6.73 1.40 -10.92
N SER A 182 -7.13 2.56 -11.45
CA SER A 182 -8.18 3.40 -10.86
C SER A 182 -8.83 4.26 -11.93
N SER A 183 -9.93 4.91 -11.57
CA SER A 183 -10.57 5.95 -12.40
C SER A 183 -9.65 7.16 -12.70
N ARG A 184 -8.60 7.38 -11.89
CA ARG A 184 -7.65 8.49 -12.03
C ARG A 184 -6.37 8.13 -12.79
N GLY A 185 -6.24 6.89 -13.24
CA GLY A 185 -5.07 6.37 -13.95
C GLY A 185 -4.51 5.11 -13.34
N ASN A 186 -3.34 4.72 -13.83
CA ASN A 186 -2.67 3.47 -13.50
C ASN A 186 -1.24 3.73 -13.01
N SER A 187 -0.76 2.88 -12.11
CA SER A 187 0.63 2.84 -11.66
C SER A 187 1.08 1.39 -11.51
N SER A 188 2.39 1.14 -11.49
CA SER A 188 2.91 -0.22 -11.27
C SER A 188 4.23 -0.18 -10.51
N ILE A 189 4.49 -1.25 -9.77
CA ILE A 189 5.74 -1.49 -9.05
C ILE A 189 6.15 -2.95 -9.29
N GLY A 190 7.44 -3.22 -9.39
CA GLY A 190 7.91 -4.56 -9.71
C GLY A 190 9.31 -4.87 -9.22
N MET A 191 9.66 -6.14 -9.33
CA MET A 191 10.97 -6.68 -9.02
C MET A 191 11.35 -7.78 -10.01
N GLU A 192 12.64 -8.11 -10.05
CA GLU A 192 13.13 -9.28 -10.77
C GLU A 192 13.31 -10.46 -9.81
N ILE A 193 12.88 -11.65 -10.25
CA ILE A 193 13.15 -12.92 -9.58
C ILE A 193 14.14 -13.71 -10.46
N VAL A 194 15.21 -14.21 -9.85
CA VAL A 194 16.19 -15.08 -10.49
C VAL A 194 16.18 -16.44 -9.81
N VAL A 195 15.89 -17.48 -10.57
CA VAL A 195 15.89 -18.86 -10.07
C VAL A 195 17.23 -19.52 -10.34
N LEU A 196 17.90 -19.98 -9.30
CA LEU A 196 19.15 -20.74 -9.39
C LEU A 196 18.86 -22.23 -9.47
N GLU A 197 19.51 -22.89 -10.43
CA GLU A 197 19.65 -24.34 -10.40
C GLU A 197 20.74 -24.71 -9.41
N ALA A 198 20.44 -25.58 -8.45
CA ALA A 198 21.45 -26.20 -7.61
C ALA A 198 22.32 -27.10 -8.49
N THR A 199 23.39 -26.54 -9.06
CA THR A 199 24.49 -27.37 -9.53
C THR A 199 25.07 -28.02 -8.28
N ALA A 200 24.89 -29.33 -8.17
CA ALA A 200 25.58 -30.11 -7.16
C ALA A 200 27.09 -29.99 -7.43
N LEU A 201 27.73 -29.00 -6.82
CA LEU A 201 29.17 -28.97 -6.61
C LEU A 201 29.49 -30.15 -5.67
N HIS A 202 29.56 -31.35 -6.26
CA HIS A 202 30.33 -32.44 -5.71
C HIS A 202 31.79 -31.99 -5.77
N SER A 203 32.23 -31.24 -4.77
CA SER A 203 33.63 -31.09 -4.43
C SER A 203 34.16 -32.51 -4.24
N ARG A 204 34.86 -33.05 -5.25
CA ARG A 204 35.72 -34.22 -5.05
C ARG A 204 36.78 -33.77 -4.06
N ASP A 205 36.60 -34.13 -2.80
CA ASP A 205 37.66 -34.07 -1.80
C ASP A 205 38.87 -34.79 -2.37
N ASP A 206 39.89 -34.00 -2.69
CA ASP A 206 41.22 -34.48 -3.00
C ASP A 206 41.69 -35.30 -1.80
N LYS A 207 41.74 -36.63 -1.98
CA LYS A 207 42.34 -37.55 -1.00
C LYS A 207 43.83 -37.23 -0.88
N TYR A 208 44.18 -36.30 0.01
CA TYR A 208 45.53 -36.18 0.53
C TYR A 208 45.83 -37.41 1.38
N LYS A 209 46.37 -38.46 0.76
CA LYS A 209 47.04 -39.56 1.46
C LYS A 209 48.27 -39.00 2.18
N LYS A 210 48.12 -38.64 3.46
CA LYS A 210 49.23 -38.66 4.42
C LYS A 210 49.12 -39.96 5.22
N ASN A 211 49.78 -41.02 4.73
CA ASN A 211 50.11 -42.16 5.59
C ASN A 211 51.59 -42.06 5.96
N LYS A 212 51.80 -41.89 7.27
CA LYS A 212 53.06 -42.04 8.00
C LYS A 212 53.76 -43.36 7.64
N ARG A 213 55.07 -43.29 7.40
CA ARG A 213 56.08 -44.17 8.00
C ARG A 213 57.41 -43.43 8.01
#